data_AF-A0A8T6INA7-F1
#
_entry.id   AF-A0A8T6INA7-F1
#
_cell.length_a   1.000
_cell.length_b   1.000
_cell.length_c   1.000
_cell.angle_alpha   90.00
_cell.angle_beta   90.00
_cell.angle_gamma   90.00
#
_symmetry.space_group_name_H-M   'P 1'
#
loop_
_entity.id
_entity.type
_entity.pdbx_description
1 polymer ?
#
loop_
_entity_poly.entity_id
_entity_poly.type
_entity_poly.pdbx_seq_one_letter_code
_entity_poly.pdbx_strand_id
1 'polypeptide(L)'
;MLPKLRVTPRGSNEFNNRALQAVIEFWRQNLGIENVEFQQDPNSFGDDYDKINLSRDDVVIRFPDAATYMWAAGHSAGPVPSSSMLNGYKNEALEAAIDEALTLPPDDPRRCELALEAQDHYEGDYVIMHFGKPLRSANAREHVKEYYSGPDVSVIEPWKIYIERM
;
A
#
# COMPACT_ATOMS: atom_id res chain seq x y z
N MET A 1 -23.39 11.22 -18.14
CA MET A 1 -22.62 9.97 -18.27
C MET A 1 -21.58 9.99 -17.15
N LEU A 2 -21.41 8.90 -16.40
CA LEU A 2 -20.36 8.86 -15.37
C LEU A 2 -18.98 8.94 -16.04
N PRO A 3 -18.00 9.64 -15.44
CA PRO A 3 -16.62 9.64 -15.92
C PRO A 3 -16.09 8.21 -16.04
N LYS A 4 -15.20 7.98 -17.00
CA LYS A 4 -14.51 6.70 -17.14
C LYS A 4 -13.53 6.55 -15.97
N LEU A 5 -13.65 5.46 -15.22
CA LEU A 5 -12.67 5.07 -14.20
C LEU A 5 -11.59 4.21 -14.83
N ARG A 6 -10.32 4.62 -14.68
CA ARG A 6 -9.15 3.85 -15.12
C ARG A 6 -8.56 3.12 -13.93
N VAL A 7 -8.52 1.79 -14.02
CA VAL A 7 -8.17 0.92 -12.91
C VAL A 7 -7.03 -0.01 -13.32
N THR A 8 -6.03 -0.14 -12.44
CA THR A 8 -4.89 -1.04 -12.67
C THR A 8 -4.48 -1.79 -11.40
N PRO A 9 -4.17 -3.09 -11.51
CA PRO A 9 -3.57 -3.86 -10.43
C PRO A 9 -2.03 -3.72 -10.36
N ARG A 10 -1.42 -2.97 -11.31
CA ARG A 10 0.02 -2.71 -11.46
C ARG A 10 0.88 -3.98 -11.39
N GLY A 11 0.47 -5.03 -12.10
CA GLY A 11 1.21 -6.29 -12.11
C GLY A 11 0.48 -7.47 -12.73
N SER A 12 1.18 -8.60 -12.72
CA SER A 12 0.74 -9.85 -13.36
C SER A 12 0.29 -10.94 -12.38
N ASN A 13 0.29 -10.67 -11.07
CA ASN A 13 -0.18 -11.64 -10.08
C ASN A 13 -1.68 -11.91 -10.28
N GLU A 14 -2.02 -13.15 -10.64
CA GLU A 14 -3.40 -13.49 -11.00
C GLU A 14 -4.40 -13.31 -9.86
N PHE A 15 -3.99 -13.54 -8.60
CA PHE A 15 -4.88 -13.41 -7.45
C PHE A 15 -5.24 -11.95 -7.21
N ASN A 16 -4.25 -11.06 -7.31
CA ASN A 16 -4.47 -9.63 -7.15
C ASN A 16 -5.31 -9.06 -8.29
N ASN A 17 -5.09 -9.54 -9.52
CA ASN A 17 -5.86 -9.11 -10.69
C ASN A 17 -7.32 -9.55 -10.57
N ARG A 18 -7.58 -10.80 -10.15
CA ARG A 18 -8.94 -11.32 -9.91
C ARG A 18 -9.63 -10.61 -8.75
N ALA A 19 -8.91 -10.32 -7.66
CA ALA A 19 -9.46 -9.57 -6.54
C ALA A 19 -9.94 -8.18 -6.97
N LEU A 20 -9.12 -7.46 -7.75
CA LEU A 20 -9.51 -6.13 -8.24
C LEU A 20 -10.65 -6.19 -9.26
N GLN A 21 -10.70 -7.21 -10.11
CA GLN A 21 -11.85 -7.45 -11.00
C GLN A 21 -13.13 -7.74 -10.21
N ALA A 22 -13.06 -8.47 -9.10
CA ALA A 22 -14.22 -8.71 -8.24
C ALA A 22 -14.73 -7.41 -7.60
N VAL A 23 -13.83 -6.50 -7.21
CA VAL A 23 -14.19 -5.17 -6.68
C VAL A 23 -14.93 -4.35 -7.74
N ILE A 24 -14.43 -4.32 -8.98
CA ILE A 24 -15.09 -3.64 -10.10
C ILE A 24 -16.49 -4.24 -10.34
N GLU A 25 -16.63 -5.56 -10.26
CA GLU A 25 -17.94 -6.21 -10.40
C GLU A 25 -18.88 -5.87 -9.25
N PHE A 26 -18.39 -5.77 -8.01
CA PHE A 26 -19.19 -5.26 -6.90
C PHE A 26 -19.64 -3.82 -7.12
N TRP A 27 -18.80 -2.95 -7.69
CA TRP A 27 -19.22 -1.59 -8.05
C TRP A 27 -20.28 -1.58 -9.13
N ARG A 28 -20.16 -2.46 -10.13
CA ARG A 28 -21.17 -2.61 -11.18
C ARG A 28 -22.52 -3.04 -10.60
N GLN A 29 -22.51 -4.08 -9.75
CA GLN A 29 -23.73 -4.66 -9.18
C GLN A 29 -24.39 -3.76 -8.13
N ASN A 30 -23.60 -3.15 -7.25
CA ASN A 30 -24.13 -2.46 -6.07
C ASN A 30 -24.25 -0.94 -6.28
N LEU A 31 -23.44 -0.35 -7.17
CA LEU A 31 -23.35 1.10 -7.37
C LEU A 31 -23.72 1.55 -8.79
N GLY A 32 -23.91 0.62 -9.74
CA GLY A 32 -24.21 0.94 -11.14
C GLY A 32 -23.04 1.58 -11.89
N ILE A 33 -21.80 1.38 -11.43
CA ILE A 33 -20.60 1.92 -12.08
C ILE A 33 -20.18 0.97 -13.21
N GLU A 34 -20.48 1.35 -14.45
CA GLU A 34 -20.24 0.52 -15.64
C GLU A 34 -19.08 1.01 -16.52
N ASN A 35 -18.72 2.29 -16.45
CA ASN A 35 -17.70 2.90 -17.29
C ASN A 35 -16.28 2.72 -16.69
N VAL A 36 -15.84 1.47 -16.56
CA VAL A 36 -14.52 1.12 -16.02
C VAL A 36 -13.62 0.56 -17.12
N GLU A 37 -12.44 1.15 -17.28
CA GLU A 37 -11.37 0.62 -18.11
C GLU A 37 -10.30 -0.02 -17.21
N PHE A 38 -10.01 -1.30 -17.46
CA PHE A 38 -9.05 -2.06 -16.68
C PHE A 38 -7.84 -2.42 -17.55
N GLN A 39 -6.64 -2.03 -17.10
CA GLN A 39 -5.38 -2.42 -17.73
C GLN A 39 -4.43 -2.98 -16.67
N GLN A 40 -3.80 -4.13 -16.94
CA GLN A 40 -2.86 -4.73 -15.99
C GLN A 40 -1.58 -3.92 -15.82
N ASP A 41 -1.04 -3.43 -16.93
CA ASP A 41 0.14 -2.56 -16.98
C ASP A 41 -0.33 -1.09 -17.10
N PRO A 42 0.02 -0.20 -16.15
CA PRO A 42 -0.38 1.20 -16.22
C PRO A 42 0.11 1.91 -17.49
N ASN A 43 1.22 1.47 -18.10
CA ASN A 43 1.71 2.05 -19.35
C ASN A 43 0.73 1.84 -20.53
N SER A 44 -0.17 0.86 -20.43
CA SER A 44 -1.17 0.58 -21.47
C SER A 44 -2.23 1.68 -21.59
N PHE A 45 -2.30 2.61 -20.62
CA PHE A 45 -3.16 3.79 -20.72
C PHE A 45 -2.58 4.90 -21.61
N GLY A 46 -1.30 4.84 -22.00
CA GLY A 46 -0.68 5.84 -22.87
C GLY A 46 -0.79 7.27 -22.31
N ASP A 47 -1.31 8.20 -23.11
CA ASP A 47 -1.54 9.61 -22.73
C ASP A 47 -2.49 9.79 -21.52
N ASP A 48 -3.22 8.75 -21.15
CA ASP A 48 -4.12 8.74 -20.00
C ASP A 48 -3.47 8.16 -18.72
N TYR A 49 -2.15 7.90 -18.71
CA TYR A 49 -1.44 7.38 -17.53
C TYR A 49 -1.71 8.21 -16.27
N ASP A 50 -1.60 9.54 -16.37
CA ASP A 50 -1.82 10.45 -15.23
C ASP A 50 -3.31 10.62 -14.86
N LYS A 51 -4.20 9.92 -15.56
CA LYS A 51 -5.65 9.87 -15.29
C LYS A 51 -6.09 8.54 -14.67
N ILE A 52 -5.15 7.69 -14.27
CA ILE A 52 -5.45 6.49 -13.48
C ILE A 52 -6.18 6.90 -12.20
N ASN A 53 -7.35 6.31 -11.96
CA ASN A 53 -8.20 6.62 -10.81
C ASN A 53 -7.96 5.67 -9.64
N LEU A 54 -7.59 4.42 -9.93
CA LEU A 54 -7.24 3.44 -8.92
C LEU A 54 -6.05 2.62 -9.41
N SER A 55 -5.00 2.62 -8.60
CA SER A 55 -3.91 1.67 -8.70
C SER A 55 -3.89 0.80 -7.45
N ARG A 56 -3.79 -0.52 -7.63
CA ARG A 56 -3.44 -1.42 -6.52
C ARG A 56 -1.93 -1.36 -6.35
N ASP A 57 -1.48 -1.18 -5.12
CA ASP A 57 -0.07 -1.34 -4.78
C ASP A 57 0.09 -2.22 -3.53
N ASP A 58 1.31 -2.70 -3.33
CA ASP A 58 1.69 -3.43 -2.13
C ASP A 58 2.39 -2.47 -1.17
N VAL A 59 1.77 -2.23 -0.01
CA VAL A 59 2.43 -1.51 1.07
C VAL A 59 3.24 -2.49 1.90
N VAL A 60 4.56 -2.36 1.86
CA VAL A 60 5.44 -3.01 2.82
C VAL A 60 5.74 -2.01 3.94
N ILE A 61 5.30 -2.32 5.16
CA ILE A 61 5.59 -1.49 6.35
C ILE A 61 7.05 -1.76 6.75
N ARG A 62 7.98 -1.10 6.04
CA ARG A 62 9.42 -1.07 6.35
C ARG A 62 9.84 0.13 7.19
N PHE A 63 8.89 1.00 7.49
CA PHE A 63 9.19 2.27 8.13
C PHE A 63 9.38 2.05 9.63
N PRO A 64 10.35 2.74 10.24
CA PRO A 64 10.78 2.49 11.61
C PRO A 64 9.67 2.73 12.65
N ASP A 65 8.67 3.55 12.32
CA ASP A 65 7.54 3.88 13.19
C ASP A 65 6.32 4.39 12.40
N ALA A 66 5.18 4.49 13.06
CA ALA A 66 3.90 4.90 12.47
C ALA A 66 3.91 6.34 11.93
N ALA A 67 4.58 7.29 12.60
CA ALA A 67 4.67 8.66 12.11
C ALA A 67 5.50 8.74 10.82
N THR A 68 6.62 8.00 10.76
CA THR A 68 7.40 7.89 9.53
C THR A 68 6.62 7.23 8.39
N TYR A 69 5.82 6.19 8.69
CA TYR A 69 4.93 5.59 7.70
C TYR A 69 3.90 6.59 7.17
N MET A 70 3.21 7.31 8.06
CA MET A 70 2.18 8.28 7.66
C MET A 70 2.76 9.47 6.92
N TRP A 71 3.98 9.91 7.25
CA TRP A 71 4.71 10.87 6.43
C TRP A 71 4.92 10.33 5.02
N ALA A 72 5.37 9.09 4.87
CA ALA A 72 5.62 8.54 3.56
C ALA A 72 4.35 8.33 2.72
N ALA A 73 3.26 7.90 3.37
CA ALA A 73 2.00 7.52 2.74
C ALA A 73 1.06 8.70 2.47
N GLY A 74 0.99 9.69 3.37
CA GLY A 74 -0.06 10.71 3.39
C GLY A 74 0.41 12.17 3.38
N HIS A 75 1.66 12.47 3.78
CA HIS A 75 2.17 13.85 3.72
C HIS A 75 2.49 14.25 2.28
N SER A 76 2.16 15.48 1.83
CA SER A 76 2.30 15.87 0.41
C SER A 76 3.73 15.80 -0.12
N ALA A 77 4.71 16.07 0.75
CA ALA A 77 6.14 15.90 0.45
C ALA A 77 6.65 14.44 0.52
N GLY A 78 5.80 13.51 0.97
CA GLY A 78 6.12 12.08 1.05
C GLY A 78 6.17 11.41 -0.33
N PRO A 79 6.91 10.30 -0.49
CA PRO A 79 7.07 9.61 -1.77
C PRO A 79 5.76 9.10 -2.38
N VAL A 80 4.73 8.79 -1.60
CA VAL A 80 3.46 8.31 -2.16
C VAL A 80 2.65 9.47 -2.76
N PRO A 81 2.34 10.56 -2.02
CA PRO A 81 1.57 11.68 -2.57
C PRO A 81 2.29 12.50 -3.64
N SER A 82 3.61 12.67 -3.52
CA SER A 82 4.42 13.39 -4.50
C SER A 82 4.68 12.60 -5.79
N SER A 83 4.39 11.29 -5.80
CA SER A 83 4.44 10.46 -7.00
C SER A 83 3.12 10.46 -7.77
N SER A 84 3.09 9.75 -8.90
CA SER A 84 1.88 9.54 -9.69
C SER A 84 0.77 8.73 -8.99
N MET A 85 1.03 8.14 -7.82
CA MET A 85 0.06 7.24 -7.17
C MET A 85 -1.12 7.97 -6.52
N LEU A 86 -0.88 9.03 -5.74
CA LEU A 86 -1.96 9.89 -5.22
C LEU A 86 -1.96 11.30 -5.84
N ASN A 87 -1.11 11.53 -6.83
CA ASN A 87 -1.15 12.68 -7.75
C ASN A 87 -1.33 14.03 -7.04
N GLY A 88 -0.50 14.30 -6.03
CA GLY A 88 -0.53 15.57 -5.29
C GLY A 88 -1.56 15.63 -4.16
N TYR A 89 -2.01 14.49 -3.63
CA TYR A 89 -2.82 14.45 -2.41
C TYR A 89 -2.20 15.29 -1.28
N LYS A 90 -3.06 16.04 -0.58
CA LYS A 90 -2.69 16.91 0.53
C LYS A 90 -3.87 17.05 1.48
N ASN A 91 -3.59 16.95 2.78
CA ASN A 91 -4.54 17.24 3.85
C ASN A 91 -3.82 18.04 4.94
N GLU A 92 -4.25 19.28 5.21
CA GLU A 92 -3.54 20.19 6.11
C GLU A 92 -3.55 19.71 7.58
N ALA A 93 -4.61 19.03 8.02
CA ALA A 93 -4.69 18.50 9.37
C ALA A 93 -3.75 17.29 9.55
N LEU A 94 -3.73 16.40 8.56
CA LEU A 94 -2.76 15.30 8.50
C LEU A 94 -1.32 15.83 8.53
N GLU A 95 -1.01 16.84 7.71
CA GLU A 95 0.34 17.43 7.67
C GLU A 95 0.73 18.04 9.01
N ALA A 96 -0.15 18.81 9.64
CA ALA A 96 0.12 19.41 10.94
C ALA A 96 0.42 18.35 12.02
N ALA A 97 -0.37 17.27 12.07
CA ALA A 97 -0.16 16.19 13.03
C ALA A 97 1.17 15.45 12.79
N ILE A 98 1.52 15.18 11.53
CA ILE A 98 2.77 14.50 11.18
C ILE A 98 3.99 15.39 11.39
N ASP A 99 3.92 16.66 11.03
CA ASP A 99 5.00 17.61 11.27
C ASP A 99 5.30 17.73 12.77
N GLU A 100 4.27 17.80 13.62
CA GLU A 100 4.46 17.77 15.07
C GLU A 100 5.06 16.43 15.53
N ALA A 101 4.50 15.30 15.09
CA ALA A 101 4.95 13.97 15.50
C ALA A 101 6.44 13.75 15.20
N LEU A 102 6.90 14.24 14.05
CA LEU A 102 8.30 14.11 13.63
C LEU A 102 9.27 15.00 14.42
N THR A 103 8.78 16.00 15.15
CA THR A 103 9.61 16.78 16.10
C THR A 103 9.84 16.06 17.43
N LEU A 104 9.02 15.06 17.75
CA LEU A 104 9.08 14.33 19.01
C LEU A 104 10.06 13.14 18.95
N PRO A 105 10.67 12.76 20.08
CA PRO A 105 11.46 11.53 20.19
C PRO A 105 10.68 10.29 19.75
N PRO A 106 11.34 9.27 19.16
CA PRO A 106 10.67 8.04 18.73
C PRO A 106 9.93 7.26 19.83
N ASP A 107 10.35 7.42 21.08
CA ASP A 107 9.78 6.76 22.26
C ASP A 107 8.73 7.62 23.00
N ASP A 108 8.45 8.83 22.51
CA ASP A 108 7.39 9.67 23.06
C ASP A 108 6.00 9.09 22.68
N PRO A 109 5.11 8.78 23.64
CA PRO A 109 3.79 8.23 23.33
C PRO A 109 2.95 9.16 22.44
N ARG A 110 3.14 10.49 22.54
CA ARG A 110 2.42 11.46 21.71
C ARG A 110 2.75 11.32 20.22
N ARG A 111 3.93 10.81 19.88
CA ARG A 111 4.30 10.54 18.48
C ARG A 111 3.36 9.52 17.84
N CYS A 112 2.96 8.49 18.60
CA CYS A 112 1.99 7.50 18.13
C CYS A 112 0.57 8.06 18.08
N GLU A 113 0.17 8.88 19.06
CA GLU A 113 -1.15 9.52 19.09
C GLU A 113 -1.36 10.44 17.87
N LEU A 114 -0.37 11.28 17.56
CA LEU A 114 -0.40 12.16 16.39
C LEU A 114 -0.38 11.37 15.07
N ALA A 115 0.35 10.25 15.01
CA ALA A 115 0.32 9.38 13.83
C ALA A 115 -1.05 8.73 13.62
N LEU A 116 -1.77 8.37 14.69
CA LEU A 116 -3.14 7.86 14.61
C LEU A 116 -4.12 8.95 14.17
N GLU A 117 -4.00 10.18 14.69
CA GLU A 117 -4.80 11.33 14.22
C GLU A 117 -4.60 11.58 12.72
N ALA A 118 -3.35 11.57 12.26
CA ALA A 118 -3.01 11.67 10.85
C ALA A 118 -3.62 10.51 10.02
N GLN A 119 -3.60 9.29 10.55
CA GLN A 119 -4.20 8.13 9.91
C GLN A 119 -5.73 8.27 9.79
N ASP A 120 -6.41 8.80 10.81
CA ASP A 120 -7.86 9.02 10.77
C ASP A 120 -8.25 9.98 9.65
N HIS A 121 -7.48 11.06 9.44
CA HIS A 121 -7.67 11.96 8.30
C HIS A 121 -7.44 11.26 6.96
N TYR A 122 -6.38 10.46 6.88
CA TYR A 122 -6.03 9.74 5.66
C TYR A 122 -7.10 8.70 5.26
N GLU A 123 -7.59 7.92 6.23
CA GLU A 123 -8.67 6.95 6.01
C GLU A 123 -10.01 7.64 5.72
N GLY A 124 -10.27 8.77 6.40
CA GLY A 124 -11.46 9.59 6.19
C GLY A 124 -11.56 10.22 4.79
N ASP A 125 -10.43 10.40 4.11
CA ASP A 125 -10.37 10.87 2.72
C ASP A 125 -10.54 9.74 1.70
N TYR A 126 -10.63 8.48 2.14
CA TYR A 126 -10.83 7.29 1.30
C TYR A 126 -9.79 7.11 0.18
N VAL A 127 -8.56 7.63 0.37
CA VAL A 127 -7.48 7.54 -0.63
C VAL A 127 -6.88 6.12 -0.74
N ILE A 128 -7.11 5.27 0.27
CA ILE A 128 -6.74 3.86 0.26
C ILE A 128 -7.95 2.99 0.56
N MET A 129 -8.02 1.84 -0.12
CA MET A 129 -8.89 0.72 0.24
C MET A 129 -8.04 -0.50 0.54
N HIS A 130 -8.23 -1.11 1.71
CA HIS A 130 -7.54 -2.32 2.10
C HIS A 130 -8.29 -3.56 1.57
N PHE A 131 -7.65 -4.32 0.68
CA PHE A 131 -8.26 -5.50 0.04
C PHE A 131 -7.89 -6.83 0.69
N GLY A 132 -6.77 -6.88 1.44
CA GLY A 132 -6.38 -8.07 2.16
C GLY A 132 -4.91 -8.06 2.60
N LYS A 133 -4.60 -8.98 3.52
CA LYS A 133 -3.24 -9.28 3.93
C LYS A 133 -2.83 -10.60 3.26
N PRO A 134 -1.80 -10.64 2.40
CA PRO A 134 -1.38 -11.89 1.78
C PRO A 134 -0.92 -12.88 2.85
N LEU A 135 -1.34 -14.13 2.74
CA LEU A 135 -0.77 -15.22 3.51
C LEU A 135 0.68 -15.41 3.06
N ARG A 136 1.64 -15.15 3.95
CA ARG A 136 3.05 -15.42 3.67
C ARG A 136 3.30 -16.91 3.78
N SER A 137 3.56 -17.58 2.65
CA SER A 137 4.05 -18.95 2.64
C SER A 137 5.56 -18.96 2.87
N ALA A 138 6.04 -19.69 3.87
CA ALA A 138 7.46 -20.04 3.98
C ALA A 138 7.75 -21.21 3.05
N ASN A 139 8.31 -20.94 1.87
CA ASN A 139 8.68 -21.98 0.90
C ASN A 139 10.15 -22.36 1.11
N ALA A 140 10.40 -23.34 1.98
CA ALA A 140 11.72 -23.91 2.21
C ALA A 140 11.74 -25.41 1.85
N ARG A 141 12.89 -25.91 1.38
CA ARG A 141 13.10 -27.36 1.23
C ARG A 141 13.20 -27.99 2.62
N GLU A 142 12.82 -29.27 2.76
CA GLU A 142 12.80 -29.96 4.06
C GLU A 142 14.15 -29.97 4.80
N HIS A 143 15.26 -29.95 4.06
CA HIS A 143 16.63 -29.94 4.58
C HIS A 143 17.16 -28.54 4.95
N VAL A 144 16.35 -27.48 4.77
CA VAL A 144 16.67 -26.11 5.20
C VAL A 144 16.13 -25.92 6.60
N LYS A 145 17.02 -25.78 7.59
CA LYS A 145 16.67 -25.58 9.01
C LYS A 145 16.98 -24.14 9.46
N GLU A 146 16.43 -23.78 10.62
CA GLU A 146 16.68 -22.50 11.33
C GLU A 146 16.29 -21.23 10.55
N TYR A 147 15.21 -21.30 9.79
CA TYR A 147 14.65 -20.14 9.11
C TYR A 147 14.09 -19.13 10.13
N TYR A 148 14.63 -17.91 10.14
CA TYR A 148 14.03 -16.79 10.86
C TYR A 148 13.23 -15.91 9.88
N SER A 149 12.02 -15.51 10.27
CA SER A 149 11.21 -14.53 9.55
C SER A 149 10.95 -13.36 10.49
N GLY A 150 11.35 -12.16 10.07
CA GLY A 150 11.01 -10.93 10.78
C GLY A 150 9.58 -10.46 10.47
N PRO A 151 9.03 -9.53 11.26
CA PRO A 151 7.67 -9.01 11.08
C PRO A 151 7.48 -8.22 9.76
N ASP A 152 8.56 -7.65 9.21
CA ASP A 152 8.54 -6.79 8.01
C ASP A 152 8.71 -7.60 6.72
N VAL A 153 9.77 -8.41 6.64
CA VAL A 153 10.06 -9.32 5.54
C VAL A 153 10.58 -10.63 6.12
N SER A 154 10.27 -11.75 5.48
CA SER A 154 10.96 -13.01 5.71
C SER A 154 12.39 -12.91 5.17
N VAL A 155 13.19 -11.99 5.72
CA VAL A 155 14.62 -11.92 5.46
C VAL A 155 15.21 -13.14 6.14
N ILE A 156 15.49 -14.14 5.32
CA ILE A 156 16.32 -15.25 5.73
C ILE A 156 17.62 -14.61 6.20
N GLU A 157 18.12 -14.96 7.38
CA GLU A 157 19.52 -14.72 7.70
C GLU A 157 20.32 -15.79 6.94
N PRO A 158 20.83 -15.56 5.71
CA PRO A 158 21.45 -16.63 4.93
C PRO A 158 22.67 -17.24 5.64
N TRP A 159 23.26 -16.51 6.60
CA TRP A 159 24.35 -16.97 7.45
C TRP A 159 23.92 -17.87 8.63
N LYS A 160 22.62 -18.09 8.85
CA LYS A 160 22.08 -19.06 9.83
C LYS A 160 21.31 -20.22 9.19
N ILE A 161 21.39 -20.38 7.87
CA ILE A 161 20.81 -21.54 7.18
C ILE A 161 21.77 -22.72 7.28
N TYR A 162 21.30 -23.83 7.83
CA TYR A 162 22.02 -25.11 7.80
C TYR A 162 21.44 -26.01 6.71
N ILE A 163 22.32 -26.54 5.86
CA ILE A 163 21.98 -27.56 4.86
C ILE A 163 22.48 -28.90 5.39
N GLU A 164 21.56 -29.75 5.86
CA GLU A 164 21.90 -31.12 6.20
C GLU A 164 22.01 -31.95 4.90
N ARG A 165 23.16 -32.62 4.69
CA ARG A 165 23.28 -33.61 3.62
C ARG A 165 22.49 -34.86 4.04
N MET A 166 21.59 -35.31 3.16
CA MET A 166 20.98 -36.64 3.26
C MET A 166 22.03 -37.74 3.09
#